data_AF-A0A482Y0J4-F1
#
_entry.id   AF-A0A482Y0J4-F1
#
_cell.length_a   1.000
_cell.length_b   1.000
_cell.length_c   1.000
_cell.angle_alpha   90.00
_cell.angle_beta   90.00
_cell.angle_gamma   90.00
#
_symmetry.space_group_name_H-M   'P 1'
#
loop_
_entity.id
_entity.type
_entity.pdbx_description
1 polymer ?
#
loop_
_entity_poly.entity_id
_entity_poly.type
_entity_poly.pdbx_seq_one_letter_code
_entity_poly.pdbx_strand_id
1 'polypeptide(L)'
;MSDDVAKFLSKKGAIPLLWALAREDGRIVNEINEELDISGQTLSDRIEDARSLEIIEEDFHPADHGNANRYVLSARGLRIYVKCKDLGIFDAYEEFKEARRTYNDRRSKVIDWANQPIVEFRGPDSVERPHPSKIEWRDDPPSSTDGETSDTVEDEGDYGKTETWGVDTEEKK
;
A
#
# COMPACT_ATOMS: atom_id res chain seq x y z
N MET A 1 13.90 4.59 18.22
CA MET A 1 12.81 5.58 18.44
C MET A 1 12.50 6.43 17.21
N SER A 2 13.47 7.13 16.58
CA SER A 2 13.18 7.89 15.34
C SER A 2 12.92 6.95 14.14
N ASP A 3 13.71 5.89 14.03
CA ASP A 3 13.56 4.89 12.96
C ASP A 3 12.23 4.14 13.03
N ASP A 4 11.68 3.95 14.24
CA ASP A 4 10.41 3.26 14.46
C ASP A 4 9.22 4.08 13.97
N VAL A 5 9.28 5.42 14.11
CA VAL A 5 8.26 6.32 13.56
C VAL A 5 8.33 6.37 12.04
N ALA A 6 9.52 6.47 11.46
CA ALA A 6 9.67 6.40 10.01
C ALA A 6 9.13 5.08 9.44
N LYS A 7 9.44 3.97 10.12
CA LYS A 7 8.91 2.64 9.79
C LYS A 7 7.40 2.56 9.93
N PHE A 8 6.81 3.20 10.94
CA PHE A 8 5.36 3.27 11.08
C PHE A 8 4.71 4.06 9.94
N LEU A 9 5.22 5.26 9.63
CA LEU A 9 4.65 6.14 8.61
C LEU A 9 4.71 5.55 7.20
N SER A 10 5.66 4.64 6.92
CA SER A 10 5.73 3.91 5.65
C SER A 10 4.71 2.78 5.51
N LYS A 11 4.05 2.36 6.60
CA LYS A 11 3.04 1.30 6.56
C LYS A 11 1.75 1.81 5.90
N LYS A 12 1.11 0.94 5.11
CA LYS A 12 -0.24 1.19 4.58
C LYS A 12 -1.20 1.55 5.72
N GLY A 13 -1.94 2.64 5.54
CA GLY A 13 -2.96 3.12 6.48
C GLY A 13 -2.44 4.03 7.60
N ALA A 14 -1.11 4.16 7.80
CA ALA A 14 -0.56 4.98 8.88
C ALA A 14 -0.81 6.49 8.69
N ILE A 15 -0.49 7.03 7.52
CA ILE A 15 -0.77 8.44 7.20
C ILE A 15 -2.28 8.75 7.18
N PRO A 16 -3.13 7.94 6.52
CA PRO A 16 -4.57 8.12 6.58
C PRO A 16 -5.16 8.07 8.00
N LEU A 17 -4.60 7.25 8.89
CA LEU A 17 -5.01 7.21 10.30
C LEU A 17 -4.82 8.57 10.99
N LEU A 18 -3.72 9.26 10.72
CA LEU A 18 -3.50 10.61 11.27
C LEU A 18 -4.56 11.61 10.79
N TRP A 19 -4.97 11.49 9.52
CA TRP A 19 -6.02 12.33 8.95
C TRP A 19 -7.38 12.05 9.59
N ALA A 20 -7.75 10.78 9.74
CA ALA A 20 -9.00 10.37 10.38
C ALA A 20 -9.11 10.90 11.82
N LEU A 21 -7.99 10.89 12.56
CA LEU A 21 -7.90 11.32 13.96
C LEU A 21 -7.68 12.83 14.16
N ALA A 22 -7.63 13.63 13.10
CA ALA A 22 -7.33 15.06 13.20
C ALA A 22 -8.45 15.91 13.83
N ARG A 23 -9.60 15.31 14.18
CA ARG A 23 -10.69 16.00 14.86
C ARG A 23 -10.34 16.21 16.33
N GLU A 24 -10.69 17.37 16.89
CA GLU A 24 -10.37 17.73 18.28
C GLU A 24 -11.01 16.79 19.30
N ASP A 25 -12.17 16.21 18.98
CA ASP A 25 -12.88 15.24 19.82
C ASP A 25 -12.42 13.80 19.61
N GLY A 26 -11.43 13.55 18.74
CA GLY A 26 -10.99 12.21 18.39
C GLY A 26 -12.06 11.41 17.65
N ARG A 27 -11.81 10.12 17.45
CA ARG A 27 -12.77 9.19 16.84
C ARG A 27 -12.73 7.82 17.48
N ILE A 28 -13.86 7.11 17.40
CA ILE A 28 -13.94 5.72 17.82
C ILE A 28 -13.48 4.78 16.68
N VAL A 29 -13.00 3.59 17.03
CA VAL A 29 -12.46 2.61 16.06
C VAL A 29 -13.38 2.35 14.87
N ASN A 30 -14.69 2.23 15.10
CA ASN A 30 -15.66 1.97 14.03
C ASN A 30 -15.71 3.11 13.00
N GLU A 31 -15.71 4.36 13.45
CA GLU A 31 -15.70 5.54 12.56
C GLU A 31 -14.41 5.63 11.75
N ILE A 32 -13.28 5.26 12.36
CA ILE A 32 -11.98 5.22 11.68
C ILE A 32 -11.99 4.14 10.60
N ASN A 33 -12.54 2.96 10.90
CA ASN A 33 -12.59 1.83 9.97
C ASN A 33 -13.44 2.12 8.72
N GLU A 34 -14.49 2.94 8.84
CA GLU A 34 -15.32 3.34 7.69
C GLU A 34 -14.61 4.31 6.75
N GLU A 35 -13.65 5.09 7.25
CA GLU A 35 -12.95 6.12 6.48
C GLU A 35 -11.67 5.60 5.78
N LEU A 36 -11.10 4.51 6.31
CA LEU A 36 -9.83 3.96 5.85
C LEU A 36 -10.00 2.73 4.96
N ASP A 37 -9.25 2.68 3.85
CA ASP A 37 -9.18 1.51 2.96
C ASP A 37 -8.19 0.44 3.48
N ILE A 38 -8.43 -0.04 4.70
CA ILE A 38 -7.70 -1.14 5.33
C ILE A 38 -8.68 -2.08 6.01
N SER A 39 -8.25 -3.32 6.28
CA SER A 39 -9.08 -4.25 7.06
C SER A 39 -9.12 -3.83 8.53
N GLY A 40 -10.17 -4.24 9.25
CA GLY A 40 -10.28 -3.97 10.69
C GLY A 40 -9.10 -4.52 11.50
N GLN A 41 -8.56 -5.69 11.13
CA GLN A 41 -7.35 -6.22 11.77
C GLN A 41 -6.14 -5.30 11.52
N THR A 42 -5.93 -4.86 10.28
CA THR A 42 -4.85 -3.92 9.98
C THR A 42 -5.03 -2.61 10.71
N LEU A 43 -6.26 -2.12 10.88
CA LEU A 43 -6.53 -0.92 11.68
C LEU A 43 -6.12 -1.12 13.14
N SER A 44 -6.52 -2.23 13.77
CA SER A 44 -6.13 -2.55 15.14
C SER A 44 -4.61 -2.56 15.31
N ASP A 45 -3.89 -3.23 14.41
CA ASP A 45 -2.43 -3.28 14.43
C ASP A 45 -1.81 -1.86 14.30
N ARG A 46 -2.41 -0.98 13.48
CA ARG A 46 -1.93 0.41 13.31
C ARG A 46 -2.21 1.28 14.53
N ILE A 47 -3.33 1.08 15.19
CA ILE A 47 -3.66 1.79 16.44
C ILE A 47 -2.67 1.37 17.53
N GLU A 48 -2.40 0.07 17.67
CA GLU A 48 -1.42 -0.43 18.63
C GLU A 48 -0.02 0.11 18.36
N ASP A 49 0.44 0.03 17.10
CA ASP A 49 1.71 0.61 16.66
C ASP A 49 1.78 2.11 17.03
N ALA A 50 0.76 2.89 16.65
CA ALA A 50 0.72 4.33 16.86
C ALA A 50 0.70 4.71 18.35
N ARG A 51 -0.03 3.94 19.17
CA ARG A 51 -0.10 4.12 20.62
C ARG A 51 1.27 3.83 21.26
N SER A 52 1.92 2.73 20.86
CA SER A 52 3.25 2.36 21.38
C SER A 52 4.33 3.40 21.04
N LEU A 53 4.13 4.15 19.97
CA LEU A 53 5.01 5.25 19.53
C LEU A 53 4.58 6.62 20.07
N GLU A 54 3.56 6.67 20.93
CA GLU A 54 3.00 7.90 21.50
C GLU A 54 2.56 8.91 20.43
N ILE A 55 2.09 8.41 19.28
CA ILE A 55 1.54 9.23 18.19
C ILE A 55 0.06 9.51 18.46
N ILE A 56 -0.64 8.56 19.09
CA ILE A 56 -2.04 8.66 19.50
C ILE A 56 -2.19 8.30 20.97
N GLU A 57 -3.26 8.77 21.57
CA GLU A 57 -3.64 8.50 22.95
C GLU A 57 -5.11 8.05 23.02
N GLU A 58 -5.45 7.27 24.03
CA GLU A 58 -6.85 6.94 24.34
C GLU A 58 -7.49 8.14 25.02
N ASP A 59 -8.69 8.50 24.58
CA ASP A 59 -9.51 9.54 25.19
C ASP A 59 -10.87 8.97 25.59
N PHE A 60 -11.61 9.69 26.42
CA PHE A 60 -12.94 9.30 26.87
C PHE A 60 -13.90 10.45 26.68
N HIS A 61 -14.96 10.24 25.90
CA HIS A 61 -16.05 11.20 25.77
C HIS A 61 -17.29 10.73 26.54
N PRO A 62 -17.96 11.57 27.36
CA PRO A 62 -19.10 11.16 28.18
C PRO A 62 -20.31 10.62 27.39
N ALA A 63 -20.40 10.93 26.09
CA ALA A 63 -21.43 10.43 25.19
C ALA A 63 -21.11 9.04 24.60
N ASP A 64 -19.91 8.52 24.83
CA ASP A 64 -19.49 7.22 24.31
C ASP A 64 -20.19 6.09 25.07
N HIS A 65 -20.79 5.16 24.33
CA HIS A 65 -21.34 3.94 24.92
C HIS A 65 -20.22 3.05 25.45
N GLY A 66 -20.45 2.34 26.56
CA GLY A 66 -19.42 1.86 27.50
C GLY A 66 -18.24 1.01 26.99
N ASN A 67 -18.23 0.56 25.72
CA ASN A 67 -17.12 -0.18 25.10
C ASN A 67 -16.48 0.57 23.92
N ALA A 68 -16.80 1.84 23.70
CA ALA A 68 -16.21 2.58 22.59
C ALA A 68 -14.78 3.03 22.96
N ASN A 69 -13.80 2.56 22.19
CA ASN A 69 -12.41 3.02 22.31
C ASN A 69 -12.22 4.23 21.41
N ARG A 70 -12.09 5.41 22.03
CA ARG A 70 -11.82 6.68 21.33
C ARG A 70 -10.33 6.98 21.36
N TYR A 71 -9.83 7.46 20.23
CA TYR A 71 -8.43 7.84 20.06
C TYR A 71 -8.32 9.28 19.57
N VAL A 72 -7.28 9.96 20.04
CA VAL A 72 -6.92 11.33 19.65
C VAL A 72 -5.44 11.39 19.25
N LEU A 73 -5.06 12.40 18.49
CA LEU A 73 -3.63 12.68 18.24
C LEU A 73 -2.98 13.22 19.52
N SER A 74 -1.83 12.65 19.88
CA SER A 74 -0.96 13.25 20.91
C SER A 74 -0.33 14.55 20.38
N ALA A 75 0.39 15.28 21.24
CA ALA A 75 1.20 16.42 20.79
C ALA A 75 2.24 16.02 19.71
N ARG A 76 2.79 14.80 19.79
CA ARG A 76 3.70 14.26 18.78
C ARG A 76 2.96 13.94 17.49
N GLY A 77 1.80 13.28 17.57
CA GLY A 77 0.95 12.99 16.41
C GLY A 77 0.51 14.25 15.68
N LEU A 78 0.14 15.30 16.43
CA LEU A 78 -0.26 16.58 15.87
C LEU A 78 0.87 17.26 15.10
N ARG A 79 2.12 17.20 15.59
CA ARG A 79 3.29 17.71 14.85
C ARG A 79 3.50 17.00 13.53
N ILE A 80 3.34 15.66 13.51
CA ILE A 80 3.45 14.87 12.28
C ILE A 80 2.31 15.22 11.34
N TYR A 81 1.08 15.30 11.84
CA TYR A 81 -0.10 15.69 11.08
C TYR A 81 0.07 17.05 10.39
N VAL A 82 0.51 18.07 11.13
CA VAL A 82 0.78 19.41 10.57
C VAL A 82 1.82 19.32 9.46
N LYS A 83 2.90 18.55 9.67
CA LYS A 83 3.92 18.38 8.64
C LYS A 83 3.38 17.68 7.38
N CYS A 84 2.52 16.68 7.54
CA CYS A 84 1.85 16.01 6.42
C CYS A 84 0.93 16.97 5.66
N LYS A 85 0.20 17.81 6.38
CA LYS A 85 -0.67 18.85 5.80
C LYS A 85 0.14 19.87 5.02
N ASP A 86 1.23 20.38 5.58
CA ASP A 86 2.11 21.36 4.93
C ASP A 86 2.74 20.82 3.64
N LEU A 87 2.98 19.51 3.58
CA LEU A 87 3.50 18.83 2.41
C LEU A 87 2.41 18.42 1.39
N GLY A 88 1.13 18.70 1.65
CA GLY A 88 0.02 18.33 0.76
C GLY A 88 -0.24 16.82 0.69
N ILE A 89 0.23 16.03 1.66
CA ILE A 89 0.11 14.57 1.64
C ILE A 89 -1.36 14.13 1.70
N PHE A 90 -2.20 14.85 2.44
CA PHE A 90 -3.62 14.52 2.57
C PHE A 90 -4.40 14.81 1.29
N ASP A 91 -4.05 15.88 0.57
CA ASP A 91 -4.65 16.20 -0.72
C ASP A 91 -4.31 15.11 -1.76
N ALA A 92 -3.02 14.74 -1.84
CA ALA A 92 -2.57 13.64 -2.69
C ALA A 92 -3.22 12.29 -2.34
N TYR A 93 -3.47 12.04 -1.06
CA TYR A 93 -4.17 10.84 -0.61
C TYR A 93 -5.65 10.81 -1.04
N GLU A 94 -6.33 11.95 -0.99
CA GLU A 94 -7.72 12.03 -1.43
C GLU A 94 -7.84 11.85 -2.96
N GLU A 95 -6.94 12.46 -3.74
CA GLU A 95 -6.83 12.21 -5.18
C GLU A 95 -6.60 10.72 -5.48
N PHE A 96 -5.69 10.07 -4.74
CA PHE A 96 -5.45 8.64 -4.86
C PHE A 96 -6.70 7.81 -4.58
N LYS A 97 -7.47 8.15 -3.53
CA LYS A 97 -8.73 7.47 -3.20
C LYS A 97 -9.73 7.60 -4.34
N GLU A 98 -9.89 8.78 -4.92
CA GLU A 98 -10.79 9.01 -6.05
C GLU A 98 -10.36 8.23 -7.30
N ALA A 99 -9.08 8.28 -7.65
CA ALA A 99 -8.52 7.51 -8.76
C ALA A 99 -8.78 6.00 -8.58
N ARG A 100 -8.60 5.49 -7.35
CA ARG A 100 -8.84 4.08 -7.04
C ARG A 100 -10.32 3.71 -7.08
N ARG A 101 -11.22 4.57 -6.60
CA ARG A 101 -12.68 4.39 -6.74
C ARG A 101 -13.07 4.30 -8.22
N THR A 102 -12.55 5.22 -9.03
CA THR A 102 -12.77 5.24 -10.49
C THR A 102 -12.27 3.97 -11.17
N TYR A 103 -11.07 3.51 -10.81
CA TYR A 103 -10.53 2.24 -11.31
C TYR A 103 -11.45 1.07 -10.95
N ASN A 104 -11.86 0.96 -9.69
CA ASN A 104 -12.71 -0.13 -9.22
C ASN A 104 -14.07 -0.14 -9.92
N ASP A 105 -14.72 1.02 -10.08
CA ASP A 105 -15.98 1.16 -10.83
C ASP A 105 -15.84 0.68 -12.28
N ARG A 106 -14.80 1.15 -12.98
CA ARG A 106 -14.52 0.73 -14.37
C ARG A 106 -14.21 -0.76 -14.45
N ARG A 107 -13.44 -1.29 -13.50
CA ARG A 107 -13.14 -2.73 -13.42
C ARG A 107 -14.41 -3.56 -13.22
N SER A 108 -15.31 -3.14 -12.33
CA SER A 108 -16.59 -3.82 -12.12
C SER A 108 -17.42 -3.84 -13.40
N LYS A 109 -17.48 -2.74 -14.15
CA LYS A 109 -18.17 -2.70 -15.46
C LYS A 109 -17.60 -3.71 -16.47
N VAL A 110 -16.29 -3.90 -16.48
CA VAL A 110 -15.64 -4.92 -17.33
C VAL A 110 -16.01 -6.33 -16.88
N ILE A 111 -16.04 -6.58 -15.56
CA ILE A 111 -16.46 -7.87 -15.00
C ILE A 111 -17.92 -8.15 -15.34
N ASP A 112 -18.80 -7.18 -15.17
CA ASP A 112 -20.22 -7.29 -15.49
C ASP A 112 -20.43 -7.58 -16.98
N TRP A 113 -19.72 -6.87 -17.86
CA TRP A 113 -19.70 -7.15 -19.29
C TRP A 113 -19.21 -8.58 -19.61
N ALA A 114 -18.12 -9.03 -19.00
CA ALA A 114 -17.55 -10.36 -19.23
C ALA A 114 -18.48 -11.49 -18.79
N ASN A 115 -19.37 -11.23 -17.82
CA ASN A 115 -20.38 -12.17 -17.33
C ASN A 115 -21.68 -12.16 -18.16
N GLN A 116 -21.82 -11.28 -19.15
CA GLN A 116 -22.99 -11.31 -20.03
C GLN A 116 -22.96 -12.55 -20.94
N PRO A 117 -24.11 -13.18 -21.22
CA PRO A 117 -24.18 -14.28 -22.16
C PRO A 117 -23.66 -13.82 -23.53
N ILE A 118 -22.79 -14.62 -24.14
CA ILE A 118 -22.20 -14.34 -25.45
C ILE A 118 -23.33 -14.35 -26.49
N VAL A 119 -23.89 -13.17 -26.77
CA VAL A 119 -24.54 -12.90 -28.05
C VAL A 119 -23.38 -12.77 -29.04
N GLU A 120 -23.35 -13.62 -30.07
CA GLU A 120 -22.24 -13.74 -31.04
C GLU A 120 -21.41 -12.45 -31.17
N PHE A 121 -20.20 -12.46 -30.61
CA PHE A 121 -19.29 -11.35 -30.71
C PHE A 121 -18.81 -11.24 -32.16
N ARG A 122 -19.54 -10.50 -33.00
CA ARG A 122 -19.00 -9.95 -34.24
C ARG A 122 -17.99 -8.89 -33.83
N GLY A 123 -16.75 -9.30 -33.61
CA GLY A 123 -15.65 -8.37 -33.49
C GLY A 123 -15.61 -7.45 -34.72
N PRO A 124 -15.05 -6.24 -34.63
CA PRO A 124 -14.68 -5.52 -35.84
C PRO A 124 -13.81 -6.47 -36.67
N ASP A 125 -14.17 -6.70 -37.93
CA ASP A 125 -13.57 -7.66 -38.88
C ASP A 125 -12.05 -7.45 -39.14
N SER A 126 -11.36 -6.68 -38.31
CA SER A 126 -10.03 -6.13 -38.54
C SER A 126 -9.10 -6.15 -37.32
N VAL A 127 -9.42 -6.89 -36.24
CA VAL A 127 -8.40 -7.23 -35.23
C VAL A 127 -7.86 -8.62 -35.57
N GLU A 128 -6.89 -8.68 -36.49
CA GLU A 128 -6.02 -9.85 -36.60
C GLU A 128 -5.42 -10.09 -35.22
N ARG A 129 -5.85 -11.16 -34.53
CA ARG A 129 -5.10 -11.65 -33.37
C ARG A 129 -3.72 -12.01 -33.92
N PRO A 130 -2.63 -11.34 -33.50
CA PRO A 130 -1.32 -11.72 -33.97
C PRO A 130 -1.13 -13.19 -33.58
N HIS A 131 -0.87 -14.02 -34.59
CA HIS A 131 -0.52 -15.42 -34.35
C HIS A 131 0.67 -15.43 -33.37
N PRO A 132 0.70 -16.32 -32.37
CA PRO A 132 1.76 -16.32 -31.35
C PRO A 132 3.18 -16.41 -31.92
N SER A 133 3.34 -16.87 -33.17
CA SER A 133 4.61 -16.86 -33.91
C SER A 133 5.04 -15.51 -34.49
N LYS A 134 4.20 -14.47 -34.43
CA LYS A 134 4.49 -13.09 -34.84
C LYS A 134 4.77 -12.17 -33.64
N ILE A 135 4.65 -12.70 -32.43
CA ILE A 135 5.09 -12.01 -31.22
C ILE A 135 6.60 -12.21 -31.18
N GLU A 136 7.36 -11.23 -31.67
CA GLU A 136 8.79 -11.17 -31.42
C GLU A 136 9.00 -10.93 -29.94
N TRP A 137 9.29 -12.01 -29.21
CA TRP A 137 9.87 -11.91 -27.89
C TRP A 137 11.25 -11.28 -28.07
N ARG A 138 11.41 -10.02 -27.69
CA ARG A 138 12.74 -9.45 -27.48
C ARG A 138 13.30 -10.11 -26.22
N ASP A 139 14.06 -11.17 -26.43
CA ASP A 139 14.83 -11.84 -25.37
C ASP A 139 16.09 -11.04 -24.97
N ASP A 140 16.36 -9.93 -25.65
CA ASP A 140 17.50 -9.09 -25.34
C ASP A 140 17.17 -8.13 -24.18
N PRO A 141 17.80 -8.26 -22.99
CA PRO A 141 17.89 -7.13 -22.09
C PRO A 141 18.54 -5.96 -22.85
N PRO A 142 18.19 -4.70 -22.57
CA PRO A 142 18.85 -3.57 -23.19
C PRO A 142 20.35 -3.71 -22.96
N SER A 143 21.10 -3.95 -24.03
CA SER A 143 22.55 -3.89 -24.07
C SER A 143 22.94 -2.50 -23.56
N SER A 144 23.49 -2.45 -22.35
CA SER A 144 24.22 -1.29 -21.87
C SER A 144 25.41 -1.14 -22.80
N THR A 145 25.34 -0.19 -23.74
CA THR A 145 26.54 0.28 -24.42
C THR A 145 27.39 0.98 -23.38
N ASP A 146 28.51 0.34 -23.08
CA ASP A 146 29.60 0.84 -22.25
C ASP A 146 30.10 2.18 -22.79
N GLY A 147 29.99 3.23 -21.99
CA GLY A 147 30.84 4.39 -22.09
C GLY A 147 32.01 4.18 -21.13
N GLU A 148 33.16 3.76 -21.66
CA GLU A 148 34.44 3.76 -20.95
C GLU A 148 34.73 5.15 -20.36
N THR A 149 34.91 5.23 -19.05
CA THR A 149 36.05 5.94 -18.48
C THR A 149 36.54 5.17 -17.26
N SER A 150 37.78 4.71 -17.34
CA SER A 150 38.57 4.15 -16.26
C SER A 150 38.62 5.10 -15.05
N ASP A 151 38.47 4.56 -13.85
CA ASP A 151 39.52 4.75 -12.84
C ASP A 151 39.45 3.67 -11.76
N THR A 152 40.63 3.14 -11.47
CA THR A 152 40.93 2.05 -10.55
C THR A 152 40.84 2.53 -9.11
N VAL A 153 40.06 1.85 -8.26
CA VAL A 153 40.35 1.78 -6.82
C VAL A 153 39.98 0.37 -6.34
N GLU A 154 41.02 -0.38 -5.96
CA GLU A 154 40.94 -1.65 -5.24
C GLU A 154 40.40 -1.39 -3.83
N ASP A 155 39.40 -2.17 -3.37
CA ASP A 155 39.34 -2.62 -1.96
C ASP A 155 38.37 -3.79 -1.78
N GLU A 156 38.75 -4.69 -0.87
CA GLU A 156 38.26 -6.03 -0.58
C GLU A 156 36.86 -6.00 0.08
N GLY A 157 35.89 -6.88 -0.17
CA GLY A 157 35.88 -8.32 0.08
C GLY A 157 34.53 -8.73 0.72
N ASP A 158 34.10 -9.96 0.44
CA ASP A 158 33.06 -10.75 1.12
C ASP A 158 31.56 -10.54 0.78
N TYR A 159 31.12 -11.10 -0.36
CA TYR A 159 29.74 -11.56 -0.55
C TYR A 159 29.74 -13.08 -0.79
N GLY A 160 29.82 -13.83 0.30
CA GLY A 160 29.66 -15.29 0.30
C GLY A 160 28.22 -15.75 0.57
N LYS A 161 27.69 -16.53 -0.38
CA LYS A 161 26.70 -17.63 -0.27
C LYS A 161 25.25 -17.34 -0.62
N THR A 162 24.90 -17.76 -1.84
CA THR A 162 23.56 -18.16 -2.28
C THR A 162 23.17 -19.50 -1.64
N GLU A 163 22.08 -19.54 -0.89
CA GLU A 163 21.48 -20.80 -0.44
C GLU A 163 20.77 -21.51 -1.59
N THR A 164 21.27 -22.69 -1.94
CA THR A 164 20.61 -23.66 -2.82
C THR A 164 19.50 -24.37 -2.03
N TRP A 165 18.24 -24.16 -2.39
CA TRP A 165 17.13 -24.94 -1.86
C TRP A 165 17.07 -26.29 -2.57
N GLY A 166 17.62 -27.31 -1.90
CA GLY A 166 17.51 -28.71 -2.27
C GLY A 166 16.06 -29.20 -2.12
N VAL A 167 15.60 -29.88 -3.16
CA VAL A 167 14.33 -30.63 -3.20
C VAL A 167 14.57 -31.95 -2.49
N ASP A 168 14.03 -32.13 -1.29
CA ASP A 168 13.94 -33.44 -0.65
C ASP A 168 12.61 -34.10 -1.02
N THR A 169 12.67 -34.94 -2.05
CA THR A 169 11.79 -36.09 -2.27
C THR A 169 12.36 -37.29 -1.52
N GLU A 170 11.55 -37.93 -0.66
CA GLU A 170 11.46 -39.39 -0.39
C GLU A 170 10.46 -39.59 0.77
N GLU A 171 9.22 -40.02 0.54
CA GLU A 171 8.74 -41.41 0.44
C GLU A 171 9.27 -42.44 1.47
N LYS A 172 8.29 -43.00 2.21
CA LYS A 172 8.18 -44.35 2.82
C LYS A 172 8.85 -44.60 4.18
N LYS A 173 8.01 -44.89 5.18
CA LYS A 173 7.57 -46.28 5.44
C LYS A 173 6.23 -46.33 6.17
#